data_AF-A0A843SBS9-F1
#
_entry.id   AF-A0A843SBS9-F1
#
_cell.length_a   1.000
_cell.length_b   1.000
_cell.length_c   1.000
_cell.angle_alpha   90.00
_cell.angle_beta   90.00
_cell.angle_gamma   90.00
#
_symmetry.space_group_name_H-M   'P 1'
#
loop_
_entity.id
_entity.type
_entity.pdbx_description
1 polymer ?
#
loop_
_entity_poly.entity_id
_entity_poly.type
_entity_poly.pdbx_seq_one_letter_code
_entity_poly.pdbx_strand_id
1 'polypeptide(L)'
;MKRNYLLSLIVVCAGAIGCPQVGMSASQELTIPNFDPDSPACVVKLPDTPTQCTVESCKLPLLKGSTLEALQLNFSCLPKSAPTGFENPAPEVKVQSIRAKNSKGHVSLMDDVQSAPAERLRELNFCLYGKLNNFCGNAKVLRLKDGAKLDGTNTVKAFIQGMELQNEISK
;
A
#
# COMPACT_ATOMS: atom_id res chain seq x y z
N MET A 1 50.27 3.41 -17.35
CA MET A 1 49.05 4.22 -17.56
C MET A 1 48.20 3.57 -18.62
N LYS A 2 47.08 2.94 -18.24
CA LYS A 2 46.07 2.46 -19.19
C LYS A 2 44.68 2.68 -18.59
N ARG A 3 43.90 3.53 -19.24
CA ARG A 3 42.47 3.76 -19.02
C ARG A 3 41.70 2.55 -19.56
N ASN A 4 40.93 1.87 -18.71
CA ASN A 4 39.93 0.91 -19.16
C ASN A 4 38.54 1.58 -19.11
N TYR A 5 38.04 1.94 -20.29
CA TYR A 5 36.62 2.17 -20.53
C TYR A 5 35.95 0.81 -20.65
N LEU A 6 34.98 0.49 -19.78
CA LEU A 6 34.09 -0.63 -20.02
C LEU A 6 32.80 -0.08 -20.66
N LEU A 7 32.63 -0.41 -21.93
CA LEU A 7 31.49 -0.05 -22.76
C LEU A 7 30.19 -0.61 -22.17
N SER A 8 29.16 0.24 -22.16
CA SER A 8 27.76 -0.14 -22.07
C SER A 8 27.41 -1.13 -23.18
N LEU A 9 26.98 -2.34 -22.82
CA LEU A 9 26.32 -3.25 -23.74
C LEU A 9 24.88 -2.74 -23.94
N ILE A 10 24.64 -2.03 -25.05
CA ILE A 10 23.27 -1.82 -25.55
C ILE A 10 22.98 -2.99 -26.48
N VAL A 11 22.15 -3.92 -26.02
CA VAL A 11 21.59 -4.98 -26.85
C VAL A 11 20.39 -4.38 -27.59
N VAL A 12 20.57 -4.11 -28.88
CA VAL A 12 19.47 -3.76 -29.80
C VAL A 12 18.86 -5.08 -30.29
N CYS A 13 17.67 -5.42 -29.80
CA CYS A 13 16.88 -6.51 -30.37
C CYS A 13 16.08 -6.00 -31.56
N ALA A 14 16.53 -6.36 -32.76
CA ALA A 14 15.75 -6.28 -33.99
C ALA A 14 15.14 -7.66 -34.30
N GLY A 15 13.83 -7.68 -34.58
CA GLY A 15 13.18 -8.80 -35.28
C GLY A 15 12.54 -9.86 -34.40
N ALA A 16 11.20 -9.88 -34.45
CA ALA A 16 10.26 -10.99 -34.32
C ALA A 16 10.59 -12.21 -33.42
N ILE A 17 9.59 -12.55 -32.60
CA ILE A 17 9.39 -13.76 -31.77
C ILE A 17 9.90 -13.63 -30.33
N GLY A 18 8.96 -13.33 -29.43
CA GLY A 18 8.95 -13.85 -28.06
C GLY A 18 10.11 -13.47 -27.14
N CYS A 19 10.20 -12.22 -26.73
CA CYS A 19 10.67 -11.93 -25.39
C CYS A 19 9.43 -11.86 -24.49
N PRO A 20 9.28 -12.71 -23.45
CA PRO A 20 8.39 -12.36 -22.36
C PRO A 20 9.00 -11.10 -21.74
N GLN A 21 8.44 -9.94 -22.06
CA GLN A 21 8.67 -8.76 -21.25
C GLN A 21 8.19 -9.15 -19.86
N VAL A 22 9.15 -9.50 -18.99
CA VAL A 22 8.97 -9.36 -17.56
C VAL A 22 8.71 -7.87 -17.40
N GLY A 23 7.42 -7.51 -17.45
CA GLY A 23 6.98 -6.14 -17.38
C GLY A 23 7.59 -5.57 -16.11
N MET A 24 8.54 -4.65 -16.28
CA MET A 24 8.93 -3.76 -15.21
C MET A 24 7.63 -3.07 -14.81
N SER A 25 7.06 -3.47 -13.67
CA SER A 25 5.86 -2.86 -13.12
C SER A 25 6.21 -1.40 -12.85
N ALA A 26 5.85 -0.51 -13.77
CA ALA A 26 6.08 0.91 -13.61
C ALA A 26 5.27 1.37 -12.41
N SER A 27 5.84 2.29 -11.63
CA SER A 27 5.15 2.92 -10.51
C SER A 27 3.81 3.47 -10.97
N GLN A 28 2.73 2.95 -10.40
CA GLN A 28 1.37 3.36 -10.73
C GLN A 28 1.01 4.58 -9.91
N GLU A 29 0.55 5.64 -10.56
CA GLU A 29 -0.09 6.78 -9.91
C GLU A 29 -1.61 6.63 -9.95
N LEU A 30 -2.26 6.91 -8.82
CA LEU A 30 -3.70 6.84 -8.64
C LEU A 30 -4.24 8.19 -8.18
N THR A 31 -5.33 8.63 -8.80
CA THR A 31 -6.15 9.76 -8.33
C THR A 31 -7.39 9.20 -7.64
N ILE A 32 -7.43 9.36 -6.32
CA ILE A 32 -8.44 8.75 -5.45
C ILE A 32 -9.41 9.88 -5.05
N PRO A 33 -10.68 9.80 -5.48
CA PRO A 33 -11.64 10.86 -5.21
C PRO A 33 -11.83 11.03 -3.71
N ASN A 34 -12.04 12.27 -3.32
CA ASN A 34 -12.31 12.60 -1.93
C ASN A 34 -13.73 12.18 -1.55
N PHE A 35 -13.92 11.76 -0.31
CA PHE A 35 -15.25 11.48 0.24
C PHE A 35 -16.15 12.72 0.20
N ASP A 36 -15.57 13.90 0.41
CA ASP A 36 -16.22 15.19 0.16
C ASP A 36 -15.94 15.64 -1.29
N PRO A 37 -16.95 15.71 -2.16
CA PRO A 37 -16.75 16.04 -3.58
C PRO A 37 -16.21 17.46 -3.80
N ASP A 38 -16.37 18.36 -2.83
CA ASP A 38 -15.87 19.74 -2.92
C ASP A 38 -14.39 19.85 -2.47
N SER A 39 -13.84 18.78 -1.90
CA SER A 39 -12.44 18.71 -1.47
C SER A 39 -11.55 18.06 -2.56
N PRO A 40 -10.25 18.44 -2.67
CA PRO A 40 -9.38 17.87 -3.69
C PRO A 40 -9.20 16.35 -3.55
N ALA A 41 -8.93 15.65 -4.65
CA ALA A 41 -8.56 14.24 -4.63
C ALA A 41 -7.21 14.00 -3.95
N CYS A 42 -6.95 12.75 -3.56
CA CYS A 42 -5.62 12.29 -3.16
C CYS A 42 -4.92 11.72 -4.38
N VAL A 43 -3.77 12.26 -4.75
CA VAL A 43 -2.92 11.69 -5.80
C VAL A 43 -1.81 10.90 -5.12
N VAL A 44 -1.76 9.59 -5.37
CA VAL A 44 -0.87 8.66 -4.67
C VAL A 44 -0.08 7.86 -5.69
N LYS A 45 1.25 7.93 -5.58
CA LYS A 45 2.15 7.06 -6.34
C LYS A 45 2.46 5.81 -5.51
N LEU A 46 2.12 4.66 -6.08
CA LEU A 46 2.27 3.36 -5.46
C LEU A 46 3.68 2.80 -5.66
N PRO A 47 4.19 1.96 -4.75
CA PRO A 47 5.49 1.32 -4.92
C PRO A 47 5.47 0.35 -6.12
N ASP A 48 6.66 0.11 -6.68
CA ASP A 48 6.89 -0.82 -7.80
C ASP A 48 6.79 -2.27 -7.32
N THR A 49 5.56 -2.70 -7.05
CA THR A 49 5.25 -4.08 -6.64
C THR A 49 4.30 -4.71 -7.65
N PRO A 50 4.32 -6.05 -7.83
CA PRO A 50 3.36 -6.76 -8.65
C PRO A 50 1.99 -6.76 -7.96
N THR A 51 1.35 -5.59 -7.93
CA THR A 51 0.12 -5.30 -7.24
C THR A 51 -0.90 -4.79 -8.23
N GLN A 52 -2.08 -5.41 -8.24
CA GLN A 52 -3.19 -4.93 -9.07
C GLN A 52 -3.96 -3.89 -8.27
N CYS A 53 -3.87 -2.63 -8.69
CA CYS A 53 -4.47 -1.52 -7.97
C CYS A 53 -5.48 -0.76 -8.82
N THR A 54 -6.62 -0.46 -8.22
CA THR A 54 -7.66 0.45 -8.71
C THR A 54 -7.72 1.67 -7.79
N VAL A 55 -8.56 2.65 -8.15
CA VAL A 55 -8.79 3.84 -7.30
C VAL A 55 -9.40 3.50 -5.93
N GLU A 56 -10.00 2.32 -5.79
CA GLU A 56 -10.66 1.89 -4.54
C GLU A 56 -9.81 0.94 -3.71
N SER A 57 -8.92 0.15 -4.33
CA SER A 57 -8.14 -0.86 -3.61
C SER A 57 -6.91 -1.38 -4.36
N CYS A 58 -5.98 -1.97 -3.63
CA CYS A 58 -4.91 -2.81 -4.15
C CYS A 58 -5.06 -4.26 -3.68
N LYS A 59 -4.86 -5.20 -4.61
CA LYS A 59 -4.62 -6.61 -4.29
C LYS A 59 -3.13 -6.84 -4.15
N LEU A 60 -2.70 -7.15 -2.93
CA LEU A 60 -1.32 -7.46 -2.61
C LEU A 60 -1.04 -8.97 -2.76
N PRO A 61 0.18 -9.36 -3.16
CA PRO A 61 0.59 -10.76 -3.18
C PRO A 61 0.36 -11.43 -1.83
N LEU A 62 -0.25 -12.61 -1.86
CA LEU A 62 -0.43 -13.44 -0.69
C LEU A 62 0.89 -14.05 -0.23
N LEU A 63 1.04 -14.23 1.09
CA LEU A 63 2.12 -15.01 1.64
C LEU A 63 1.91 -16.49 1.32
N LYS A 64 2.98 -17.22 0.98
CA LYS A 64 2.91 -18.67 0.74
C LYS A 64 2.32 -19.38 1.97
N GLY A 65 1.24 -20.15 1.76
CA GLY A 65 0.51 -20.82 2.84
C GLY A 65 -0.63 -20.00 3.46
N SER A 66 -0.89 -18.79 2.94
CA SER A 66 -2.10 -18.02 3.23
C SER A 66 -3.34 -18.77 2.77
N THR A 67 -4.39 -18.75 3.59
CA THR A 67 -5.73 -19.24 3.25
C THR A 67 -6.65 -18.16 2.69
N LEU A 68 -6.29 -16.88 2.80
CA LEU A 68 -7.02 -15.78 2.14
C LEU A 68 -6.94 -15.93 0.63
N GLU A 69 -8.04 -15.64 -0.06
CA GLU A 69 -8.10 -15.55 -1.52
C GLU A 69 -7.32 -14.34 -2.06
N ALA A 70 -7.30 -13.24 -1.30
CA ALA A 70 -6.53 -12.04 -1.61
C ALA A 70 -6.24 -11.22 -0.34
N LEU A 71 -5.10 -10.55 -0.31
CA LEU A 71 -4.83 -9.48 0.66
C LEU A 71 -5.22 -8.15 0.01
N GLN A 72 -6.41 -7.67 0.36
CA GLN A 72 -6.96 -6.44 -0.21
C GLN A 72 -6.76 -5.26 0.74
N LEU A 73 -6.13 -4.21 0.21
CA LEU A 73 -5.97 -2.91 0.87
C LEU A 73 -6.93 -1.93 0.22
N ASN A 74 -7.97 -1.51 0.92
CA ASN A 74 -8.91 -0.51 0.42
C ASN A 74 -8.40 0.89 0.71
N PHE A 75 -8.85 1.83 -0.10
CA PHE A 75 -8.41 3.21 -0.11
C PHE A 75 -9.55 4.18 0.10
N SER A 76 -9.25 5.26 0.80
CA SER A 76 -10.13 6.42 0.94
C SER A 76 -9.30 7.70 0.97
N CYS A 77 -9.86 8.76 0.42
CA CYS A 77 -9.32 10.11 0.57
C CYS A 77 -10.28 10.93 1.41
N LEU A 78 -9.77 11.53 2.47
CA LEU A 78 -10.55 12.31 3.42
C LEU A 78 -10.10 13.77 3.41
N PRO A 79 -11.01 14.73 3.60
CA PRO A 79 -10.64 16.13 3.80
C PRO A 79 -9.63 16.28 4.93
N LYS A 80 -8.78 17.30 4.88
CA LYS A 80 -7.74 17.50 5.90
C LYS A 80 -8.28 17.58 7.33
N SER A 81 -9.45 18.19 7.47
CA SER A 81 -10.17 18.41 8.73
C SER A 81 -10.98 17.21 9.22
N ALA A 82 -11.18 16.18 8.39
CA ALA A 82 -11.98 15.03 8.77
C ALA A 82 -11.25 14.19 9.83
N PRO A 83 -11.98 13.66 10.82
CA PRO A 83 -11.40 12.76 11.82
C PRO A 83 -10.88 11.49 11.14
N THR A 84 -9.69 11.05 11.54
CA THR A 84 -9.03 9.88 10.94
C THR A 84 -9.22 8.60 11.74
N GLY A 85 -9.76 8.71 12.95
CA GLY A 85 -9.96 7.58 13.88
C GLY A 85 -8.71 7.24 14.70
N PHE A 86 -7.62 7.99 14.52
CA PHE A 86 -6.37 7.84 15.26
C PHE A 86 -6.24 8.80 16.44
N GLU A 87 -7.13 9.79 16.53
CA GLU A 87 -7.11 10.83 17.55
C GLU A 87 -7.56 10.29 18.92
N ASN A 88 -8.52 9.35 18.93
CA ASN A 88 -9.08 8.72 20.13
C ASN A 88 -9.28 7.22 19.89
N PRO A 89 -8.19 6.42 19.84
CA PRO A 89 -8.30 4.99 19.59
C PRO A 89 -8.99 4.27 20.76
N ALA A 90 -9.75 3.21 20.45
CA ALA A 90 -10.25 2.31 21.48
C ALA A 90 -9.08 1.67 22.26
N PRO A 91 -9.24 1.31 23.55
CA PRO A 91 -8.15 0.80 24.40
C PRO A 91 -7.39 -0.42 23.82
N GLU A 92 -8.08 -1.28 23.08
CA GLU A 92 -7.55 -2.47 22.43
C GLU A 92 -6.79 -2.19 21.12
N VAL A 93 -6.90 -0.97 20.58
CA VAL A 93 -6.32 -0.58 19.30
C VAL A 93 -4.90 -0.05 19.51
N LYS A 94 -3.91 -0.74 18.93
CA LYS A 94 -2.52 -0.30 19.00
C LYS A 94 -2.18 0.63 17.83
N VAL A 95 -2.09 1.92 18.11
CA VAL A 95 -1.65 2.94 17.15
C VAL A 95 -0.12 3.06 17.14
N GLN A 96 0.45 3.13 15.94
CA GLN A 96 1.89 3.33 15.72
C GLN A 96 2.08 4.39 14.62
N SER A 97 3.12 5.21 14.74
CA SER A 97 3.51 6.09 13.63
C SER A 97 4.06 5.28 12.46
N ILE A 98 3.75 5.71 11.24
CA ILE A 98 4.32 5.18 10.00
C ILE A 98 4.83 6.35 9.15
N ARG A 99 5.88 6.11 8.36
CA ARG A 99 6.44 7.09 7.44
C ARG A 99 6.47 6.47 6.06
N ALA A 100 5.69 7.06 5.14
CA ALA A 100 5.82 6.81 3.72
C ALA A 100 6.97 7.64 3.15
N LYS A 101 7.30 7.48 1.86
CA LYS A 101 8.48 8.11 1.27
C LYS A 101 8.53 9.63 1.45
N ASN A 102 7.38 10.29 1.39
CA ASN A 102 7.29 11.76 1.51
C ASN A 102 6.21 12.25 2.49
N SER A 103 5.60 11.36 3.28
CA SER A 103 4.54 11.73 4.24
C SER A 103 4.64 10.95 5.54
N LYS A 104 4.11 11.53 6.61
CA LYS A 104 3.96 10.86 7.91
C LYS A 104 2.52 10.38 8.05
N GLY A 105 2.30 9.40 8.90
CA GLY A 105 0.98 8.86 9.14
C GLY A 105 0.91 8.05 10.41
N HIS A 106 -0.23 7.41 10.59
CA HIS A 106 -0.45 6.40 11.61
C HIS A 106 -0.94 5.10 10.98
N VAL A 107 -0.66 4.01 11.68
CA VAL A 107 -1.20 2.67 11.42
C VAL A 107 -1.74 2.14 12.74
N SER A 108 -2.89 1.50 12.70
CA SER A 108 -3.46 0.82 13.85
C SER A 108 -3.70 -0.63 13.53
N LEU A 109 -3.51 -1.47 14.54
CA LEU A 109 -3.74 -2.90 14.45
C LEU A 109 -4.77 -3.28 15.52
N MET A 110 -5.83 -3.97 15.09
CA MET A 110 -6.86 -4.54 15.94
C MET A 110 -6.91 -6.04 15.70
N ASP A 111 -6.65 -6.80 16.74
CA ASP A 111 -6.66 -8.25 16.70
C ASP A 111 -8.08 -8.79 16.93
N ASP A 112 -8.32 -10.04 16.54
CA ASP A 112 -9.51 -10.82 16.91
C ASP A 112 -10.85 -10.23 16.45
N VAL A 113 -10.82 -9.53 15.30
CA VAL A 113 -12.03 -9.13 14.59
C VAL A 113 -12.78 -10.39 14.17
N GLN A 114 -14.06 -10.50 14.54
CA GLN A 114 -14.89 -11.69 14.31
C GLN A 114 -14.69 -12.24 12.90
N SER A 115 -14.03 -13.38 12.82
CA SER A 115 -13.83 -14.16 11.60
C SER A 115 -14.17 -15.62 11.89
N ALA A 116 -14.43 -16.39 10.83
CA ALA A 116 -14.79 -17.80 10.96
C ALA A 116 -13.77 -18.55 11.86
N PRO A 117 -14.19 -19.56 12.64
CA PRO A 117 -13.39 -20.18 13.71
C PRO A 117 -12.00 -20.73 13.31
N ALA A 118 -11.74 -20.87 12.01
CA ALA A 118 -10.50 -21.41 11.46
C ALA A 118 -9.40 -20.36 11.24
N GLU A 119 -9.70 -19.06 11.22
CA GLU A 119 -8.73 -18.01 10.90
C GLU A 119 -8.92 -16.83 11.85
N ARG A 120 -7.86 -16.40 12.57
CA ARG A 120 -7.90 -15.12 13.27
C ARG A 120 -7.46 -14.05 12.27
N LEU A 121 -8.30 -13.05 12.06
CA LEU A 121 -7.94 -11.89 11.26
C LEU A 121 -7.47 -10.77 12.19
N ARG A 122 -6.53 -9.98 11.67
CA ARG A 122 -6.18 -8.69 12.23
C ARG A 122 -6.64 -7.64 11.24
N GLU A 123 -7.29 -6.62 11.76
CA GLU A 123 -7.60 -5.43 11.00
C GLU A 123 -6.42 -4.46 11.11
N LEU A 124 -6.02 -3.93 9.95
CA LEU A 124 -5.02 -2.89 9.83
C LEU A 124 -5.68 -1.69 9.20
N ASN A 125 -5.66 -0.56 9.91
CA ASN A 125 -6.07 0.74 9.38
C ASN A 125 -4.85 1.64 9.27
N PHE A 126 -4.78 2.51 8.27
CA PHE A 126 -3.73 3.52 8.15
C PHE A 126 -4.27 4.85 7.63
N CYS A 127 -3.56 5.92 7.96
CA CYS A 127 -3.73 7.23 7.33
C CYS A 127 -2.36 7.89 7.14
N LEU A 128 -2.08 8.33 5.92
CA LEU A 128 -0.97 9.21 5.55
C LEU A 128 -1.47 10.66 5.46
N TYR A 129 -0.81 11.56 6.18
CA TYR A 129 -1.20 12.95 6.30
C TYR A 129 -0.58 13.79 5.20
N GLY A 130 -1.36 14.07 4.15
CA GLY A 130 -0.99 14.96 3.06
C GLY A 130 -1.20 16.44 3.41
N LYS A 131 -0.75 17.32 2.52
CA LYS A 131 -0.91 18.77 2.67
C LYS A 131 -2.36 19.22 2.50
N LEU A 132 -3.03 18.71 1.47
CA LEU A 132 -4.42 19.07 1.13
C LEU A 132 -5.44 18.12 1.75
N ASN A 133 -5.13 16.82 1.81
CA ASN A 133 -6.06 15.78 2.26
C ASN A 133 -5.30 14.67 2.97
N ASN A 134 -6.04 13.81 3.68
CA ASN A 134 -5.50 12.62 4.32
C ASN A 134 -5.83 11.41 3.47
N PHE A 135 -4.82 10.61 3.14
CA PHE A 135 -4.99 9.37 2.39
C PHE A 135 -5.03 8.20 3.37
N CYS A 136 -6.14 7.50 3.42
CA CYS A 136 -6.40 6.46 4.40
C CYS A 136 -6.76 5.14 3.73
N GLY A 137 -6.77 4.07 4.53
CA GLY A 137 -7.17 2.78 4.03
C GLY A 137 -7.17 1.71 5.10
N ASN A 138 -7.72 0.57 4.74
CA ASN A 138 -7.84 -0.57 5.63
C ASN A 138 -7.64 -1.91 4.93
N ALA A 139 -7.18 -2.90 5.69
CA ALA A 139 -7.02 -4.27 5.23
C ALA A 139 -7.35 -5.27 6.35
N LYS A 140 -7.87 -6.43 5.96
CA LYS A 140 -7.90 -7.61 6.82
C LYS A 140 -6.67 -8.46 6.48
N VAL A 141 -5.76 -8.61 7.43
CA VAL A 141 -4.55 -9.44 7.30
C VAL A 141 -4.72 -10.73 8.10
N LEU A 142 -4.22 -11.85 7.57
CA LEU A 142 -4.16 -13.09 8.32
C LEU A 142 -3.27 -12.95 9.54
N ARG A 143 -3.73 -13.53 10.64
CA ARG A 143 -2.95 -13.80 11.84
C ARG A 143 -3.19 -15.26 12.23
N LEU A 144 -2.23 -16.14 11.95
CA LEU A 144 -2.44 -17.56 12.25
C LEU A 144 -2.57 -17.85 13.75
N LYS A 145 -3.45 -18.80 14.07
CA LYS A 145 -3.52 -19.51 15.35
C LYS A 145 -2.32 -20.47 15.39
N ASP A 146 -1.51 -20.36 16.45
CA ASP A 146 -0.45 -21.27 16.86
C ASP A 146 0.64 -21.65 15.81
N GLY A 147 1.86 -21.17 16.05
CA GLY A 147 3.10 -21.77 15.54
C GLY A 147 3.50 -21.45 14.09
N ALA A 148 2.56 -21.25 13.17
CA ALA A 148 2.89 -20.87 11.79
C ALA A 148 2.88 -19.35 11.63
N LYS A 149 4.05 -18.74 11.39
CA LYS A 149 4.26 -17.29 11.27
C LYS A 149 3.83 -16.75 9.90
N LEU A 150 2.53 -16.75 9.58
CA LEU A 150 2.04 -16.00 8.42
C LEU A 150 1.28 -14.77 8.91
N ASP A 151 2.02 -13.67 9.09
CA ASP A 151 1.48 -12.35 9.44
C ASP A 151 1.70 -11.40 8.26
N GLY A 152 0.61 -11.04 7.58
CA GLY A 152 0.62 -10.12 6.44
C GLY A 152 0.91 -8.66 6.80
N THR A 153 0.94 -8.32 8.11
CA THR A 153 1.11 -6.95 8.61
C THR A 153 2.36 -6.28 8.03
N ASN A 154 3.49 -6.99 7.99
CA ASN A 154 4.75 -6.43 7.49
C ASN A 154 4.72 -6.15 5.99
N THR A 155 4.06 -7.01 5.21
CA THR A 155 3.86 -6.80 3.77
C THR A 155 3.03 -5.54 3.52
N VAL A 156 1.92 -5.37 4.24
CA VAL A 156 1.08 -4.17 4.11
C VAL A 156 1.83 -2.91 4.56
N LYS A 157 2.56 -2.96 5.68
CA LYS A 157 3.36 -1.83 6.17
C LYS A 157 4.45 -1.43 5.18
N ALA A 158 5.16 -2.39 4.59
CA ALA A 158 6.19 -2.13 3.59
C ALA A 158 5.58 -1.48 2.33
N PHE A 159 4.41 -1.94 1.90
CA PHE A 159 3.66 -1.34 0.79
C PHE A 159 3.29 0.12 1.11
N ILE A 160 2.72 0.40 2.28
CA ILE A 160 2.38 1.77 2.74
C ILE A 160 3.62 2.66 2.82
N GLN A 161 4.74 2.14 3.34
CA GLN A 161 6.01 2.87 3.45
C GLN A 161 6.57 3.27 2.07
N GLY A 162 6.27 2.50 1.04
CA GLY A 162 6.71 2.75 -0.34
C GLY A 162 5.87 3.78 -1.10
N MET A 163 4.72 4.21 -0.56
CA MET A 163 3.83 5.20 -1.19
C MET A 163 4.40 6.61 -1.16
N GLU A 164 3.98 7.43 -2.13
CA GLU A 164 4.23 8.88 -2.17
C GLU A 164 2.90 9.61 -2.35
N LEU A 165 2.61 10.60 -1.50
CA LEU A 165 1.48 11.52 -1.71
C LEU A 165 1.94 12.67 -2.58
N GLN A 166 1.33 12.87 -3.74
CA GLN A 166 1.62 14.04 -4.56
C GLN A 166 0.96 15.27 -3.92
N ASN A 167 1.76 16.32 -3.73
CA ASN A 167 1.33 17.55 -3.05
C ASN A 167 0.65 18.55 -3.99
N GLU A 168 0.61 18.25 -5.28
CA GLU A 168 0.03 19.09 -6.32
C GLU A 168 -1.05 18.28 -7.04
N ILE A 169 -2.19 18.91 -7.28
CA ILE A 169 -3.14 18.41 -8.28
C ILE A 169 -2.41 18.60 -9.60
N SER A 170 -2.01 17.52 -10.26
CA SER A 170 -1.52 17.58 -11.64
C SER A 170 -2.55 18.37 -12.45
N LYS A 171 -2.19 19.60 -12.84
CA LYS A 171 -3.03 20.53 -13.58
C LYS A 171 -3.28 20.04 -15.00
#